data_AF-A0A5Y1VIL5-F1
#
_entry.id   AF-A0A5Y1VIL5-F1
#
_cell.length_a   1.000
_cell.length_b   1.000
_cell.length_c   1.000
_cell.angle_alpha   90.00
_cell.angle_beta   90.00
_cell.angle_gamma   90.00
#
_symmetry.space_group_name_H-M   'P 1'
#
loop_
_entity.id
_entity.type
_entity.pdbx_description
1 polymer ?
#
loop_
_entity_poly.entity_id
_entity_poly.type
_entity_poly.pdbx_seq_one_letter_code
_entity_poly.pdbx_strand_id
1 'polypeptide(L)' 'MSETYEIYTPNGLTLDVEKDTNKILFKENVKPTGNYTEEYSKAVFKSYHIMKNSPYKDYKPQYLDPN' A
#
# COMPACT_ATOMS: atom_id res chain seq x y z
N MET A 1 -13.53 -16.32 15.87
CA MET A 1 -13.00 -15.08 15.27
C MET A 1 -11.59 -15.39 14.79
N SER A 2 -11.20 -14.96 13.60
CA SER A 2 -9.80 -15.02 13.18
C SER A 2 -8.98 -14.08 14.05
N GLU A 3 -7.77 -14.48 14.42
CA GLU A 3 -6.87 -13.59 15.16
C GLU A 3 -6.37 -12.47 14.23
N THR A 4 -6.31 -11.25 14.75
CA THR A 4 -5.80 -10.08 14.02
C THR A 4 -4.59 -9.47 14.71
N TYR A 5 -3.80 -8.71 13.95
CA TYR A 5 -2.77 -7.81 14.46
C TYR A 5 -2.87 -6.44 13.79
N GLU A 6 -2.34 -5.41 14.43
CA GLU A 6 -2.40 -4.03 13.94
C GLU A 6 -1.11 -3.64 13.20
N ILE A 7 -1.25 -2.88 12.12
CA ILE A 7 -0.14 -2.15 11.48
C ILE A 7 -0.45 -0.66 11.41
N TYR A 8 0.60 0.16 11.47
CA TYR A 8 0.49 1.62 11.39
C TYR A 8 1.00 2.12 10.03
N THR A 9 0.16 2.84 9.30
CA THR A 9 0.55 3.46 8.03
C THR A 9 1.26 4.80 8.26
N PRO A 10 2.04 5.31 7.29
CA PRO A 10 2.75 6.59 7.42
C PRO A 10 1.85 7.81 7.69
N ASN A 11 0.57 7.75 7.30
CA ASN A 11 -0.43 8.79 7.58
C ASN A 11 -1.17 8.57 8.92
N GLY A 12 -0.71 7.64 9.76
CA GLY A 12 -1.24 7.41 11.10
C GLY A 12 -2.53 6.60 11.15
N LEU A 13 -2.89 5.86 10.08
CA LEU A 13 -4.02 4.94 10.12
C LEU A 13 -3.58 3.61 10.71
N THR A 14 -4.37 3.10 11.66
CA THR A 14 -4.24 1.73 12.16
C THR A 14 -5.07 0.81 11.27
N LEU A 15 -4.45 -0.23 10.72
CA LEU A 15 -5.12 -1.25 9.91
C LEU A 15 -5.08 -2.59 10.65
N ASP A 16 -6.23 -3.27 10.71
CA ASP A 16 -6.31 -4.63 11.23
C ASP A 16 -5.97 -5.63 10.11
N VAL A 17 -5.14 -6.62 10.42
CA VAL A 17 -4.69 -7.64 9.48
C VAL A 17 -5.00 -9.02 10.03
N GLU A 18 -5.63 -9.87 9.22
CA GLU A 18 -5.84 -11.29 9.56
C GLU A 18 -4.49 -12.03 9.61
N LYS A 19 -4.21 -12.73 10.71
CA LYS A 19 -2.92 -13.44 10.88
C LYS A 19 -2.69 -14.54 9.83
N ASP A 20 -3.75 -15.27 9.46
CA ASP A 20 -3.60 -16.47 8.63
C ASP A 20 -3.40 -16.13 7.14
N THR A 21 -3.97 -15.01 6.69
CA THR A 21 -4.03 -14.65 5.26
C THR A 21 -3.25 -13.40 4.91
N ASN A 22 -2.82 -12.63 5.92
CA ASN A 22 -2.31 -11.26 5.79
C ASN A 22 -3.26 -10.32 5.05
N LYS A 23 -4.57 -10.62 5.07
CA LYS A 23 -5.58 -9.77 4.46
C LYS A 23 -5.82 -8.54 5.34
N ILE A 24 -5.70 -7.36 4.74
CA ILE A 24 -6.03 -6.09 5.38
C ILE A 24 -7.55 -5.95 5.46
N LEU A 25 -8.06 -5.68 6.65
CA LEU A 25 -9.47 -5.43 6.92
C LEU A 25 -9.71 -3.92 6.95
N PHE A 26 -10.33 -3.40 5.90
CA PHE A 26 -10.73 -2.00 5.87
C PHE A 26 -11.99 -1.82 6.72
N LYS A 27 -11.87 -1.07 7.82
CA LYS A 27 -13.03 -0.55 8.55
C LYS A 27 -13.76 0.45 7.67
N GLU A 28 -15.10 0.53 7.79
CA GLU A 28 -15.88 1.51 7.05
C GLU A 28 -15.32 2.92 7.30
N ASN A 29 -15.03 3.64 6.22
CA ASN A 29 -14.53 5.00 6.33
C ASN A 29 -15.64 5.91 6.87
N VAL A 30 -15.30 6.80 7.83
CA VAL A 30 -16.21 7.82 8.37
C VAL A 30 -16.75 8.76 7.27
N LYS A 31 -16.01 8.89 6.16
CA LYS A 31 -16.48 9.52 4.92
C LYS A 31 -16.51 8.47 3.81
N PRO A 32 -17.52 8.48 2.91
CA PRO A 32 -17.54 7.61 1.75
C PRO A 32 -16.34 7.92 0.86
N THR A 33 -15.26 7.20 1.10
CA THR A 33 -14.05 7.17 0.28
C THR A 33 -14.32 5.99 -0.64
N GLY A 34 -14.32 6.22 -1.95
CA GLY A 34 -14.79 5.22 -2.93
C GLY A 34 -14.26 3.82 -2.61
N ASN A 35 -15.10 2.79 -2.78
CA ASN A 35 -14.80 1.42 -2.34
C ASN A 35 -13.36 1.04 -2.74
N TYR A 36 -12.51 0.81 -1.74
CA TYR A 36 -11.18 0.26 -1.98
C TYR A 36 -11.38 -1.19 -2.40
N THR A 37 -11.60 -1.41 -3.70
CA THR A 37 -11.83 -2.72 -4.29
C THR A 37 -10.53 -3.50 -4.40
N GLU A 38 -10.66 -4.83 -4.47
CA GLU A 38 -9.54 -5.73 -4.72
C GLU A 38 -8.75 -5.34 -5.98
N GLU A 39 -9.42 -4.82 -7.01
CA GLU A 39 -8.82 -4.28 -8.23
C GLU A 39 -7.84 -3.12 -7.98
N TYR A 40 -8.15 -2.20 -7.07
CA TYR A 40 -7.21 -1.11 -6.75
C TYR A 40 -5.96 -1.65 -6.06
N SER A 41 -6.11 -2.64 -5.19
CA SER A 41 -4.97 -3.34 -4.57
C SER A 41 -4.10 -4.04 -5.63
N LYS A 42 -4.70 -4.66 -6.66
CA LYS A 42 -3.95 -5.27 -7.79
C LYS A 42 -3.08 -4.24 -8.52
N ALA A 43 -3.57 -3.02 -8.71
CA ALA A 43 -2.79 -1.96 -9.36
C ALA A 43 -1.57 -1.55 -8.52
N VAL A 44 -1.72 -1.42 -7.21
CA VAL A 44 -0.62 -1.09 -6.27
C VAL A 44 0.42 -2.21 -6.24
N PHE A 45 0.01 -3.47 -6.13
CA PHE A 45 0.95 -4.60 -6.16
C PHE A 45 1.66 -4.73 -7.50
N LYS A 46 0.96 -4.51 -8.62
CA LYS A 46 1.55 -4.56 -9.96
C LYS A 46 2.59 -3.45 -10.16
N SER A 47 2.29 -2.23 -9.72
CA SER A 47 3.24 -1.11 -9.79
C SER A 47 4.45 -1.32 -8.88
N TYR A 48 4.27 -1.87 -7.67
CA TYR A 48 5.38 -2.30 -6.82
C TYR A 48 6.27 -3.35 -7.50
N HIS A 49 5.65 -4.37 -8.12
CA HIS A 49 6.39 -5.43 -8.79
C HIS A 49 7.18 -4.91 -9.99
N ILE A 50 6.61 -3.98 -10.77
CA ILE A 50 7.30 -3.29 -11.86
C ILE A 50 8.49 -2.49 -11.31
N MET A 51 8.30 -1.72 -10.22
CA MET A 51 9.37 -0.94 -9.60
C MET A 51 10.53 -1.82 -9.15
N LYS A 52 10.25 -2.96 -8.50
CA LYS A 52 11.29 -3.87 -8.00
C LYS A 52 12.06 -4.60 -9.10
N ASN A 53 11.40 -4.90 -10.21
CA ASN A 53 11.99 -5.63 -11.34
C ASN A 53 12.43 -4.71 -12.49
N SER A 54 12.29 -3.39 -12.34
CA SER A 54 12.69 -2.44 -13.37
C SER A 54 14.20 -2.52 -13.63
N PRO A 55 14.65 -2.47 -14.90
CA PRO A 55 16.08 -2.34 -15.22
C PRO A 55 16.66 -1.02 -14.72
N TYR A 56 15.81 -0.04 -14.39
CA TYR A 56 16.19 1.29 -13.88
C TYR A 56 15.92 1.44 -12.38
N LYS A 57 15.72 0.35 -11.63
CA LYS A 57 15.42 0.41 -10.18
C LYS A 57 16.49 1.15 -9.35
N ASP A 58 17.73 1.19 -9.84
CA ASP A 58 18.87 1.86 -9.21
C ASP A 58 19.13 3.27 -9.77
N TYR A 59 18.29 3.75 -10.69
CA TYR A 59 18.43 5.07 -11.29
C TYR A 59 18.26 6.17 -10.23
N LYS A 60 19.31 6.96 -10.01
CA LYS A 60 19.27 8.16 -9.18
C LYS A 60 19.16 9.36 -10.13
N PRO A 61 18.01 10.04 -10.19
CA PRO A 61 17.90 11.26 -11.00
C PRO A 61 18.93 12.29 -10.53
N GLN A 62 19.74 12.79 -11.46
CA GLN A 62 20.45 14.05 -11.25
C GLN A 62 19.41 15.16 -11.38
N TYR A 63 18.92 15.65 -10.25
CA TYR A 63 18.21 16.90 -10.23
C TYR A 63 19.23 17.99 -10.53
N LEU A 64 19.06 18.69 -11.65
CA LEU A 64 19.79 19.91 -11.90
C LEU A 64 19.31 20.91 -10.86
N ASP A 65 20.07 21.06 -9.78
CA ASP A 65 19.82 22.11 -8.81
C ASP A 65 20.02 23.45 -9.55
N PRO A 66 18.99 24.29 -9.70
CA PRO A 66 19.17 25.62 -10.26
C PRO A 66 19.89 26.45 -9.21
N ASN A 67 21.21 26.57 -9.36
CA ASN A 67 22.03 27.52 -8.59
C ASN A 67 21.48 28.95 -8.66
#